data_AF-A0A8T4J774-F1
#
_entry.id   AF-A0A8T4J774-F1
#
_cell.length_a   1.000
_cell.length_b   1.000
_cell.length_c   1.000
_cell.angle_alpha   90.00
_cell.angle_beta   90.00
_cell.angle_gamma   90.00
#
_symmetry.space_group_name_H-M   'P 1'
#
loop_
_entity.id
_entity.type
_entity.pdbx_description
1 polymer ?
#
loop_
_entity_poly.entity_id
_entity_poly.type
_entity_poly.pdbx_seq_one_letter_code
_entity_poly.pdbx_strand_id
1 'polypeptide(L)' 'MPRHLKSPVPAAQVTAARADVAERVRVILDDVREHGDDAVRRYSERFDDWSPASFR' A
#
# COMPACT_ATOMS: atom_id res chain seq x y z
N MET A 1 21.68 -15.93 29.11
CA MET A 1 21.95 -14.57 28.60
C MET A 1 21.74 -14.58 27.10
N PRO A 2 20.83 -13.77 26.52
CA PRO A 2 20.71 -13.67 25.06
C PRO A 2 22.04 -13.13 24.49
N ARG A 3 22.65 -13.88 23.57
CA ARG A 3 23.94 -13.53 22.95
C ARG A 3 23.81 -12.52 21.80
N HIS A 4 22.61 -12.36 21.24
CA HIS A 4 22.35 -11.47 20.12
C HIS A 4 20.96 -10.83 20.27
N LEU A 5 20.93 -9.50 20.13
CA LEU A 5 19.71 -8.72 19.99
C LEU A 5 19.57 -8.27 18.53
N LYS A 6 18.37 -8.34 17.99
CA LYS A 6 18.08 -7.80 16.66
C LYS A 6 18.34 -6.29 16.67
N SER A 7 19.12 -5.82 15.70
CA SER A 7 19.35 -4.37 15.54
C SER A 7 18.11 -3.69 14.95
N PRO A 8 17.79 -2.46 15.38
CA PRO A 8 16.71 -1.70 14.78
C PRO A 8 17.04 -1.34 13.33
N VAL A 9 16.00 -1.21 12.51
CA VAL A 9 16.15 -0.64 11.16
C VAL A 9 16.61 0.82 11.28
N PRO A 10 17.58 1.28 10.47
CA PRO A 10 18.05 2.67 10.53
C PRO A 10 16.91 3.67 10.33
N ALA A 11 16.90 4.75 11.12
CA ALA A 11 15.83 5.75 11.07
C ALA A 11 15.64 6.35 9.66
N ALA A 12 16.74 6.59 8.94
CA ALA A 12 16.70 7.07 7.56
C ALA A 12 15.95 6.11 6.63
N GLN A 13 16.16 4.80 6.77
CA GLN A 13 15.46 3.79 5.98
C GLN A 13 13.97 3.76 6.31
N VAL A 14 13.60 3.92 7.58
CA VAL A 14 12.19 3.98 7.99
C VAL A 14 11.51 5.23 7.40
N THR A 15 12.18 6.38 7.43
CA THR A 15 11.66 7.62 6.83
C THR A 15 11.48 7.49 5.32
N ALA A 16 12.48 6.94 4.62
CA ALA A 16 12.38 6.68 3.18
C ALA A 16 11.20 5.75 2.86
N ALA A 17 11.07 4.64 3.58
CA ALA A 17 9.95 3.71 3.40
C ALA A 17 8.58 4.36 3.64
N ARG A 18 8.47 5.29 4.59
CA ARG A 18 7.24 6.05 4.84
C ARG A 18 6.90 7.01 3.71
N ALA A 19 7.88 7.74 3.18
CA ALA A 19 7.68 8.62 2.02
C ALA A 19 7.22 7.81 0.80
N ASP A 20 7.85 6.67 0.57
CA ASP A 20 7.54 5.72 -0.48
C ASP A 20 6.10 5.17 -0.40
N VAL A 21 5.63 4.85 0.81
CA VAL A 21 4.25 4.40 1.05
C VAL A 21 3.27 5.55 0.84
N ALA A 22 3.57 6.73 1.37
CA ALA A 22 2.71 7.91 1.22
C ALA A 22 2.51 8.28 -0.25
N GLU A 23 3.58 8.20 -1.06
CA GLU A 23 3.52 8.44 -2.50
C GLU A 23 2.58 7.47 -3.20
N ARG A 24 2.73 6.17 -2.93
CA ARG A 24 1.90 5.12 -3.54
C ARG A 24 0.44 5.26 -3.15
N VAL A 25 0.16 5.53 -1.87
CA VAL A 25 -1.21 5.75 -1.39
C VAL A 25 -1.83 6.98 -2.05
N ARG A 26 -1.08 8.08 -2.21
CA ARG A 26 -1.55 9.27 -2.91
C ARG A 26 -1.97 8.96 -4.34
N VAL A 27 -1.13 8.27 -5.11
CA VAL A 27 -1.44 7.88 -6.49
C VAL A 27 -2.70 7.01 -6.57
N ILE A 28 -2.86 6.04 -5.67
CA ILE A 28 -4.05 5.19 -5.63
C ILE A 28 -5.30 6.03 -5.32
N LEU A 29 -5.22 6.94 -4.35
CA LEU A 29 -6.35 7.80 -3.99
C LEU A 29 -6.72 8.76 -5.14
N ASP A 30 -5.74 9.30 -5.87
CA ASP A 30 -6.00 10.15 -7.02
C ASP A 30 -6.68 9.37 -8.15
N ASP A 31 -6.22 8.14 -8.43
CA ASP A 31 -6.85 7.25 -9.42
C ASP A 31 -8.29 6.89 -9.03
N VAL A 32 -8.56 6.63 -7.76
CA VAL A 32 -9.92 6.37 -7.26
C VAL A 32 -10.80 7.62 -7.33
N ARG A 33 -10.27 8.82 -7.11
CA ARG A 33 -11.03 10.07 -7.29
C ARG A 33 -11.42 10.32 -8.74
N GLU A 34 -10.53 9.98 -9.68
CA GLU A 34 -10.75 10.20 -11.11
C GLU A 34 -11.64 9.13 -11.75
N HIS A 35 -11.45 7.86 -11.37
CA HIS A 35 -12.09 6.72 -12.05
C HIS A 35 -13.09 5.94 -11.18
N GLY A 36 -13.24 6.28 -9.90
CA GLY A 36 -14.24 5.69 -9.01
C GLY A 36 -14.13 4.16 -8.90
N ASP A 37 -15.27 3.48 -9.05
CA ASP A 37 -15.40 2.03 -8.87
C ASP A 37 -14.54 1.22 -9.85
N ASP A 38 -14.23 1.76 -11.03
CA ASP A 38 -13.34 1.06 -11.98
C ASP A 38 -11.91 0.97 -11.45
N ALA A 39 -11.41 2.02 -10.77
CA ALA A 39 -10.12 1.96 -10.09
C ALA A 39 -10.16 0.95 -8.93
N VAL A 40 -11.24 0.97 -8.13
CA VAL A 40 -11.42 0.02 -7.01
C VAL A 40 -11.37 -1.42 -7.53
N ARG A 41 -12.07 -1.73 -8.62
CA ARG A 41 -12.05 -3.07 -9.23
C ARG A 41 -10.64 -3.48 -9.66
N ARG A 42 -9.92 -2.60 -10.37
CA ARG A 42 -8.53 -2.87 -10.81
C ARG A 42 -7.59 -3.16 -9.62
N TYR A 43 -7.71 -2.38 -8.55
CA TYR A 43 -6.86 -2.59 -7.37
C TYR A 43 -7.23 -3.85 -6.59
N SER A 44 -8.53 -4.19 -6.52
CA SER A 44 -8.98 -5.43 -5.88
C SER A 44 -8.51 -6.67 -6.65
N GLU A 45 -8.57 -6.66 -7.98
CA GLU A 45 -7.96 -7.71 -8.82
C GLU A 45 -6.45 -7.82 -8.57
N ARG A 46 -5.75 -6.69 -8.51
CA ARG A 46 -4.30 -6.65 -8.39
C ARG A 46 -3.79 -7.12 -7.03
N PHE A 47 -4.45 -6.74 -5.95
CA PHE A 47 -3.95 -6.96 -4.59
C PHE A 47 -4.62 -8.15 -3.89
N ASP A 48 -5.90 -8.39 -4.19
CA ASP A 48 -6.71 -9.38 -3.49
C ASP A 48 -7.13 -10.56 -4.40
N ASP A 49 -6.79 -10.51 -5.70
CA ASP A 49 -7.25 -11.47 -6.71
C ASP A 49 -8.78 -11.67 -6.67
N TRP A 50 -9.50 -10.56 -6.46
CA TRP A 50 -10.93 -10.55 -6.22
C TRP A 50 -11.65 -9.48 -7.04
N SER A 51 -12.67 -9.87 -7.80
CA SER A 51 -13.45 -8.96 -8.67
C SER A 51 -14.88 -9.47 -8.84
N PRO A 52 -15.75 -9.29 -7.82
CA PRO A 52 -17.15 -9.66 -7.95
C PRO A 52 -17.86 -8.72 -8.94
N ALA A 53 -18.98 -9.18 -9.49
CA ALA A 53 -19.82 -8.36 -10.36
C ALA A 53 -20.37 -7.09 -9.66
N SER A 54 -20.43 -7.10 -8.32
CA SER A 54 -20.88 -5.98 -7.50
C SER A 54 -20.13 -5.97 -6.17
N PHE A 55 -19.62 -4.81 -5.78
CA PHE A 55 -19.17 -4.51 -4.41
C PHE A 55 -20.39 -3.94 -3.68
N ARG A 56 -21.10 -4.74 -2.88
CA ARG A 56 -22.26 -4.32 -2.08
C ARG A 56 -21.94 -4.37 -0.60
#